data_AF-O04765-F1
#
_entry.id   AF-O04765-F1
#
_cell.length_a   1.000
_cell.length_b   1.000
_cell.length_c   1.000
_cell.angle_alpha   90.00
_cell.angle_beta   90.00
_cell.angle_gamma   90.00
#
_symmetry.space_group_name_H-M   'P 1'
#
loop_
_entity.id
_entity.type
_entity.pdbx_description
1 polymer ?
#
loop_
_entity_poly.entity_id
_entity_poly.type
_entity_poly.pdbx_seq_one_letter_code
_entity_poly.pdbx_strand_id
1 'polypeptide(L)'
;YDRVMAYKFHEDDHGEVIAEITKPDMEPYLGLHYPATDIPQAARFLFMKNKVRIIVDCRAKHVKVLQDEKLPFDLTLCGSTLRDPHSCHLQYMENMNSVASLVMAVVVNDNDEDGDSSDSVQPQKRKRLWGLVVCHNTTPRFVPFPLRYACEFLVQVFAIHVNKELELEYQIVEKNILRTQTLLCDMLMRDAPLGIVSQGPNIMDLVKCD
;
A
#
# COMPACT_ATOMS: atom_id res chain seq x y z
N TYR A 1 -3.94 16.22 13.53
CA TYR A 1 -3.31 14.97 13.93
C TYR A 1 -1.91 15.31 14.37
N ASP A 2 -1.42 14.61 15.37
CA ASP A 2 -0.10 14.84 15.96
C ASP A 2 1.00 14.18 15.12
N ARG A 3 0.66 13.09 14.42
CA ARG A 3 1.52 12.39 13.45
C ARG A 3 0.73 12.12 12.18
N VAL A 4 1.36 12.30 11.03
CA VAL A 4 0.86 11.88 9.72
C VAL A 4 2.00 11.18 8.99
N MET A 5 1.75 9.99 8.46
CA MET A 5 2.76 9.15 7.85
C MET A 5 2.25 8.46 6.59
N ALA A 6 3.15 8.27 5.62
CA ALA A 6 2.94 7.39 4.48
C ALA A 6 3.54 6.02 4.82
N TYR A 7 2.68 5.01 4.86
CA TYR A 7 3.02 3.62 5.16
C TYR A 7 2.93 2.82 3.85
N LYS A 8 4.04 2.31 3.36
CA LYS A 8 4.13 1.53 2.11
C LYS A 8 4.09 0.04 2.43
N PHE A 9 3.32 -0.74 1.69
CA PHE A 9 3.41 -2.21 1.72
C PHE A 9 4.51 -2.69 0.77
N HIS A 10 5.26 -3.68 1.22
CA HIS A 10 6.25 -4.42 0.42
C HIS A 10 5.64 -5.74 -0.10
N GLU A 11 6.41 -6.49 -0.87
CA GLU A 11 5.94 -7.69 -1.60
C GLU A 11 5.44 -8.81 -0.68
N ASP A 12 6.04 -8.97 0.48
CA ASP A 12 5.65 -9.91 1.55
C ASP A 12 4.60 -9.34 2.52
N ASP A 13 3.91 -8.25 2.13
CA ASP A 13 2.86 -7.55 2.87
C ASP A 13 3.30 -6.90 4.21
N HIS A 14 4.58 -6.96 4.58
CA HIS A 14 5.08 -6.09 5.66
C HIS A 14 5.02 -4.64 5.17
N GLY A 15 5.08 -3.68 6.09
CA GLY A 15 5.12 -2.29 5.65
C GLY A 15 6.10 -1.43 6.39
N GLU A 16 6.35 -0.28 5.79
CA GLU A 16 7.42 0.64 6.16
C GLU A 16 6.86 2.05 6.17
N VAL A 17 7.27 2.84 7.17
CA VAL A 17 6.99 4.27 7.18
C VAL A 17 8.03 4.99 6.32
N ILE A 18 7.66 5.31 5.07
CA ILE A 18 8.56 5.92 4.08
C ILE A 18 8.61 7.44 4.14
N ALA A 19 7.61 8.07 4.76
CA ALA A 19 7.56 9.51 4.97
C ALA A 19 6.71 9.83 6.20
N GLU A 20 7.08 10.87 6.94
CA GLU A 20 6.43 11.23 8.19
C GLU A 20 6.53 12.73 8.48
N ILE A 21 5.49 13.27 9.10
CA ILE A 21 5.51 14.54 9.80
C ILE A 21 4.85 14.38 11.16
N THR A 22 5.51 14.87 12.22
CA THR A 22 5.07 14.76 13.61
C THR A 22 5.11 16.12 14.30
N LYS A 23 4.38 16.24 15.41
CA LYS A 23 4.63 17.30 16.39
C LYS A 23 6.07 17.20 16.91
N PRO A 24 6.66 18.33 17.32
CA PRO A 24 7.92 18.31 18.06
C PRO A 24 7.85 17.33 19.23
N ASP A 25 8.99 16.71 19.55
CA ASP A 25 9.18 15.83 20.72
C ASP A 25 8.48 14.45 20.68
N MET A 26 7.87 14.07 19.56
CA MET A 26 7.42 12.70 19.34
C MET A 26 8.52 11.85 18.72
N GLU A 27 8.70 10.62 19.21
CA GLU A 27 9.65 9.68 18.61
C GLU A 27 9.28 9.38 17.14
N PRO A 28 10.20 9.57 16.18
CA PRO A 28 9.89 9.33 14.78
C PRO A 28 9.70 7.83 14.48
N TYR A 29 8.76 7.52 13.60
CA TYR A 29 8.58 6.16 13.05
C TYR A 29 9.18 6.01 11.65
N LEU A 30 9.69 7.09 11.06
CA LEU A 30 10.34 7.09 9.75
C LEU A 30 11.40 5.98 9.63
N GLY A 31 11.28 5.15 8.59
CA GLY A 31 12.15 4.01 8.30
C GLY A 31 11.87 2.75 9.12
N LEU A 32 10.92 2.76 10.05
CA LEU A 32 10.53 1.55 10.78
C LEU A 32 9.68 0.62 9.91
N HIS A 33 10.01 -0.66 9.99
CA HIS A 33 9.26 -1.75 9.38
C HIS A 33 8.34 -2.42 10.40
N TYR A 34 7.15 -2.80 9.95
CA TYR A 34 6.12 -3.45 10.74
C TYR A 34 5.69 -4.74 10.05
N PRO A 35 5.46 -5.83 10.81
CA PRO A 35 5.14 -7.12 10.23
C PRO A 35 3.76 -7.11 9.55
N ALA A 36 3.58 -7.95 8.54
CA ALA A 36 2.32 -8.08 7.79
C ALA A 36 1.09 -8.40 8.68
N THR A 37 1.33 -8.95 9.87
CA THR A 37 0.30 -9.29 10.86
C THR A 37 -0.32 -8.08 11.55
N ASP A 38 0.36 -6.93 11.58
CA ASP A 38 -0.18 -5.70 12.21
C ASP A 38 -1.41 -5.17 11.46
N ILE A 39 -1.45 -5.39 10.14
CA ILE A 39 -2.61 -5.09 9.28
C ILE A 39 -2.98 -6.38 8.53
N PRO A 40 -3.81 -7.26 9.12
CA PRO A 40 -4.14 -8.55 8.53
C PRO A 40 -4.76 -8.43 7.13
N GLN A 41 -4.66 -9.50 6.33
CA GLN A 41 -5.17 -9.55 4.96
C GLN A 41 -6.64 -9.09 4.85
N ALA A 42 -7.50 -9.51 5.78
CA ALA A 42 -8.91 -9.10 5.82
C ALA A 42 -9.07 -7.57 6.01
N ALA A 43 -8.20 -6.94 6.80
CA ALA A 43 -8.20 -5.48 6.96
C ALA A 43 -7.70 -4.77 5.70
N ARG A 44 -6.64 -5.28 5.05
CA ARG A 44 -6.15 -4.77 3.76
C ARG A 44 -7.25 -4.82 2.69
N PHE A 45 -7.97 -5.94 2.60
CA PHE A 45 -9.12 -6.09 1.69
C PHE A 45 -10.26 -5.10 2.01
N LEU A 46 -10.54 -4.84 3.29
CA LEU A 46 -11.53 -3.83 3.67
C LEU A 46 -11.11 -2.42 3.28
N PHE A 47 -9.81 -2.08 3.29
CA PHE A 47 -9.32 -0.79 2.81
C PHE A 47 -9.47 -0.61 1.30
N MET A 48 -9.46 -1.71 0.53
CA MET A 48 -9.78 -1.68 -0.90
C MET A 48 -11.25 -1.34 -1.16
N LYS A 49 -12.16 -1.76 -0.27
CA LYS A 49 -13.59 -1.43 -0.36
C LYS A 49 -13.93 -0.06 0.23
N ASN A 50 -13.36 0.24 1.40
CA ASN A 50 -13.59 1.48 2.13
C ASN A 50 -12.26 2.20 2.33
N LYS A 51 -12.03 3.18 1.47
CA LYS A 51 -10.74 3.86 1.38
C LYS A 51 -10.43 4.75 2.57
N VAL A 52 -11.41 5.07 3.41
CA VAL A 52 -11.22 5.95 4.58
C VAL A 52 -11.80 5.30 5.81
N ARG A 53 -11.01 5.27 6.88
CA ARG A 53 -11.44 4.79 8.19
C ARG A 53 -11.03 5.78 9.27
N ILE A 54 -11.96 6.09 10.17
CA ILE A 54 -11.72 6.92 11.35
C ILE A 54 -11.99 6.12 12.61
N ILE A 55 -11.15 6.32 13.62
CA ILE A 55 -11.36 5.92 15.01
C ILE A 55 -11.16 7.19 15.81
N VAL A 56 -12.24 7.70 16.41
CA VAL A 56 -12.23 9.00 17.11
C VAL A 56 -11.54 8.88 18.47
N ASP A 57 -11.75 7.76 19.14
CA ASP A 57 -11.23 7.44 20.45
C ASP A 57 -11.19 5.91 20.60
N CYS A 58 -10.01 5.33 20.74
CA CYS A 58 -9.83 3.90 20.96
C CYS A 58 -10.32 3.43 22.34
N ARG A 59 -10.54 4.35 23.27
CA ARG A 59 -10.97 4.09 24.65
C ARG A 59 -12.47 4.25 24.84
N ALA A 60 -13.19 4.67 23.79
CA ALA A 60 -14.63 4.86 23.85
C ALA A 60 -15.36 3.53 24.04
N LYS A 61 -16.45 3.57 24.81
CA LYS A 61 -17.29 2.39 25.02
C LYS A 61 -18.02 2.00 23.74
N HIS A 62 -17.89 0.74 23.37
CA HIS A 62 -18.62 0.11 22.28
C HIS A 62 -20.13 0.19 22.47
N VAL A 63 -20.87 0.42 21.38
CA VAL A 63 -22.34 0.44 21.39
C VAL A 63 -22.84 -0.73 20.56
N LYS A 64 -23.67 -1.58 21.17
CA LYS A 64 -24.25 -2.74 20.48
C LYS A 64 -25.26 -2.30 19.43
N VAL A 65 -25.16 -2.89 18.24
CA VAL A 65 -26.22 -2.83 17.23
C VAL A 65 -27.31 -3.82 17.63
N LEU A 66 -28.55 -3.35 17.70
CA LEU A 66 -29.72 -4.19 17.95
C LEU A 66 -30.30 -4.63 16.61
N GLN A 67 -30.33 -5.93 16.36
CA GLN A 67 -30.89 -6.54 15.16
C GLN A 67 -32.21 -7.23 15.51
N ASP A 68 -33.25 -7.02 14.70
CA ASP A 68 -34.52 -7.75 14.81
C ASP A 68 -34.31 -9.22 14.42
N GLU A 69 -34.79 -10.15 15.23
CA GLU A 69 -34.72 -11.59 14.99
C GLU A 69 -35.41 -12.01 13.68
N LYS A 70 -36.34 -11.19 13.17
CA LYS A 70 -37.04 -11.44 11.89
C LYS A 70 -36.17 -11.18 10.66
N LEU A 71 -35.00 -10.56 10.81
CA LEU A 71 -34.11 -10.29 9.68
C LEU A 71 -33.51 -11.61 9.17
N PRO A 72 -33.70 -12.00 7.90
CA PRO A 72 -33.30 -13.32 7.41
C PRO A 72 -31.80 -13.45 7.10
N PHE A 73 -31.00 -12.42 7.43
CA PHE A 73 -29.57 -12.36 7.13
C PHE A 73 -28.81 -11.63 8.24
N ASP A 74 -27.51 -11.88 8.33
CA ASP A 74 -26.64 -11.16 9.25
C ASP A 74 -26.28 -9.76 8.72
N LEU A 75 -26.37 -8.76 9.58
CA LEU A 75 -25.97 -7.40 9.23
C LEU A 75 -24.45 -7.33 9.02
N THR A 76 -24.04 -6.87 7.83
CA THR A 76 -22.64 -6.51 7.58
C THR A 76 -22.41 -5.02 7.76
N LEU A 77 -21.44 -4.68 8.61
CA LEU A 77 -21.01 -3.29 8.83
C LEU A 77 -19.77 -2.92 7.99
N CYS A 78 -19.39 -3.75 7.02
CA CYS A 78 -18.18 -3.53 6.22
C CYS A 78 -18.16 -2.13 5.59
N GLY A 79 -19.30 -1.60 5.12
CA GLY A 79 -19.42 -0.26 4.54
C GLY A 79 -19.69 0.87 5.54
N SER A 80 -19.80 0.58 6.84
CA SER A 80 -20.14 1.58 7.85
C SER A 80 -18.91 2.40 8.27
N THR A 81 -19.04 3.73 8.23
CA THR A 81 -18.00 4.66 8.70
C THR A 81 -17.85 4.68 10.22
N LEU A 82 -18.83 4.13 10.96
CA LEU A 82 -18.84 4.01 12.42
C LEU A 82 -18.58 2.58 12.90
N ARG A 83 -18.18 1.67 11.99
CA ARG A 83 -17.88 0.29 12.35
C ARG A 83 -16.75 0.27 13.39
N ASP A 84 -17.03 -0.43 14.49
CA ASP A 84 -16.09 -0.60 15.58
C ASP A 84 -14.79 -1.29 15.13
N PRO A 85 -13.61 -0.84 15.60
CA PRO A 85 -12.39 -1.63 15.52
C PRO A 85 -12.43 -2.92 16.33
N HIS A 86 -11.67 -3.90 15.83
CA HIS A 86 -11.42 -5.13 16.57
C HIS A 86 -10.60 -4.82 17.83
N SER A 87 -10.88 -5.50 18.94
CA SER A 87 -10.26 -5.25 20.25
C SER A 87 -8.74 -5.31 20.24
N CYS A 88 -8.15 -6.25 19.50
CA CYS A 88 -6.70 -6.32 19.31
C CYS A 88 -6.11 -5.02 18.75
N HIS A 89 -6.80 -4.39 17.78
CA HIS A 89 -6.32 -3.12 17.21
C HIS A 89 -6.51 -1.94 18.17
N LEU A 90 -7.55 -1.97 19.02
CA LEU A 90 -7.69 -0.98 20.09
C LEU A 90 -6.54 -1.04 21.09
N GLN A 91 -6.17 -2.24 21.53
CA GLN A 91 -5.01 -2.43 22.41
C GLN A 91 -3.71 -1.99 21.74
N TYR A 92 -3.52 -2.31 20.46
CA TYR A 92 -2.39 -1.84 19.67
C TYR A 92 -2.31 -0.30 19.66
N MET A 93 -3.44 0.36 19.40
CA MET A 93 -3.55 1.83 19.41
C MET A 93 -3.18 2.42 20.77
N GLU A 94 -3.65 1.83 21.88
CA GLU A 94 -3.28 2.25 23.23
C GLU A 94 -1.78 2.09 23.50
N ASN A 95 -1.20 0.94 23.13
CA ASN A 95 0.22 0.65 23.32
C ASN A 95 1.11 1.64 22.54
N MET A 96 0.65 2.06 21.36
CA MET A 96 1.33 3.06 20.51
C MET A 96 1.01 4.51 20.89
N ASN A 97 0.26 4.73 21.98
CA ASN A 97 -0.23 6.05 22.42
C ASN A 97 -0.98 6.84 21.31
N SER A 98 -1.70 6.12 20.46
CA SER A 98 -2.51 6.66 19.36
C SER A 98 -3.98 6.55 19.74
N VAL A 99 -4.54 7.59 20.35
CA VAL A 99 -5.93 7.59 20.84
C VAL A 99 -6.93 7.73 19.70
N ALA A 100 -6.63 8.58 18.74
CA ALA A 100 -7.45 8.74 17.54
C ALA A 100 -6.64 8.44 16.29
N SER A 101 -7.29 7.85 15.30
CA SER A 101 -6.68 7.52 14.02
C SER A 101 -7.58 7.85 12.84
N LEU A 102 -6.98 8.37 11.76
CA LEU A 102 -7.59 8.44 10.43
C LEU A 102 -6.65 7.76 9.45
N VAL A 103 -7.16 6.75 8.77
CA VAL A 103 -6.41 5.96 7.79
C VAL A 103 -7.07 6.11 6.43
N MET A 104 -6.26 6.36 5.41
CA MET A 104 -6.70 6.51 4.03
C MET A 104 -5.89 5.59 3.11
N ALA A 105 -6.57 4.85 2.25
CA ALA A 105 -5.96 3.86 1.37
C ALA A 105 -5.34 4.51 0.13
N VAL A 106 -4.09 4.15 -0.17
CA VAL A 106 -3.40 4.51 -1.41
C VAL A 106 -3.52 3.31 -2.35
N VAL A 107 -4.42 3.41 -3.33
CA VAL A 107 -4.72 2.32 -4.26
C VAL A 107 -4.15 2.65 -5.62
N VAL A 108 -3.26 1.80 -6.10
CA VAL A 108 -2.61 1.94 -7.41
C VAL A 108 -3.12 0.88 -8.37
N ASN A 109 -2.87 1.10 -9.65
CA ASN A 109 -3.07 0.08 -10.66
C ASN A 109 -1.97 -0.97 -10.50
N ASP A 110 -2.37 -2.21 -10.66
CA ASP A 110 -1.56 -3.39 -10.64
C ASP A 110 -1.25 -3.72 -12.09
N ASN A 111 0.05 -3.73 -12.40
CA ASN A 111 0.56 -4.01 -13.75
C ASN A 111 1.16 -5.42 -13.82
N ASP A 112 1.04 -6.23 -12.76
CA ASP A 112 1.54 -7.61 -12.75
C ASP A 112 0.73 -8.44 -13.76
N GLU A 113 1.33 -8.66 -14.94
CA GLU A 113 0.83 -9.54 -16.00
C GLU A 113 1.07 -11.03 -15.70
N ASP A 114 1.68 -11.38 -14.55
CA ASP A 114 2.04 -12.75 -14.16
C ASP A 114 0.86 -13.58 -13.60
N GLY A 115 -0.37 -13.09 -13.73
CA GLY A 115 -1.57 -13.86 -13.43
C GLY A 115 -2.02 -14.66 -14.66
N ASP A 116 -1.65 -15.94 -14.71
CA ASP A 116 -2.05 -17.01 -15.64
C ASP A 116 -3.58 -17.13 -15.82
N SER A 117 -4.19 -16.09 -16.37
CA SER A 117 -5.63 -15.92 -16.55
C SER A 117 -5.89 -15.93 -18.04
N SER A 118 -6.06 -17.13 -18.57
CA SER A 118 -6.50 -17.42 -19.94
C SER A 118 -7.95 -16.96 -20.22
N ASP A 119 -8.39 -15.85 -19.64
CA ASP A 119 -9.73 -15.29 -19.86
C ASP A 119 -9.61 -13.89 -20.49
N SER A 120 -9.73 -13.92 -21.81
CA SER A 120 -9.84 -12.78 -22.70
C SER A 120 -11.13 -11.98 -22.45
N VAL A 121 -11.16 -11.08 -21.48
CA VAL A 121 -12.17 -10.00 -21.41
C VAL A 121 -11.56 -8.73 -20.78
N GLN A 122 -10.95 -7.89 -21.63
CA GLN A 122 -10.39 -6.55 -21.33
C GLN A 122 -9.31 -6.50 -20.22
N PRO A 123 -8.20 -5.78 -20.40
CA PRO A 123 -7.29 -5.49 -19.30
C PRO A 123 -7.95 -4.48 -18.37
N GLN A 124 -8.88 -4.92 -17.52
CA GLN A 124 -9.19 -4.17 -16.31
C GLN A 124 -7.92 -4.20 -15.48
N LYS A 125 -7.16 -3.09 -15.53
CA LYS A 125 -6.02 -2.86 -14.63
C LYS A 125 -6.46 -3.26 -13.22
N ARG A 126 -5.93 -4.37 -12.73
CA ARG A 126 -6.23 -4.85 -11.39
C ARG A 126 -5.79 -3.75 -10.43
N LYS A 127 -6.45 -3.61 -9.28
CA LYS A 127 -6.08 -2.57 -8.30
C LYS A 127 -5.40 -3.25 -7.13
N ARG A 128 -4.30 -2.66 -6.65
CA ARG A 128 -3.60 -3.11 -5.46
C ARG A 128 -3.51 -2.02 -4.41
N LEU A 129 -3.51 -2.42 -3.14
CA LEU A 129 -3.28 -1.53 -2.01
C LEU A 129 -1.77 -1.28 -1.92
N TRP A 130 -1.30 -0.16 -2.43
CA TRP A 130 0.13 0.19 -2.39
C TRP A 130 0.59 0.59 -0.99
N GLY A 131 -0.29 1.25 -0.25
CA GLY A 131 0.03 1.78 1.06
C GLY A 131 -1.15 2.49 1.71
N LEU A 132 -0.85 3.15 2.81
CA LEU A 132 -1.80 3.93 3.61
C LEU A 132 -1.20 5.30 3.92
N VAL A 133 -2.06 6.32 3.96
CA VAL A 133 -1.77 7.55 4.70
C VAL A 133 -2.44 7.41 6.07
N VAL A 134 -1.63 7.38 7.12
CA VAL A 134 -2.07 7.13 8.49
C VAL A 134 -1.84 8.37 9.32
N CYS A 135 -2.87 8.81 10.02
CA CYS A 135 -2.84 9.96 10.90
C CYS A 135 -3.13 9.52 12.33
N HIS A 136 -2.25 9.83 13.28
CA HIS A 136 -2.41 9.51 14.71
C HIS A 136 -2.52 10.77 15.56
N ASN A 137 -3.32 10.69 16.63
CA ASN A 137 -3.51 11.76 17.59
C ASN A 137 -3.44 11.18 19.01
N THR A 138 -2.73 11.86 19.91
CA THR A 138 -2.57 11.46 21.32
C THR A 138 -3.83 11.68 22.16
N THR A 139 -4.78 12.46 21.64
CA THR A 139 -6.08 12.73 22.25
C THR A 139 -7.23 12.39 21.31
N PRO A 140 -8.46 12.19 21.82
CA PRO A 140 -9.63 11.98 20.97
C PRO A 140 -9.77 13.08 19.92
N ARG A 141 -10.04 12.68 18.68
CA ARG A 141 -10.13 13.63 17.57
C ARG A 141 -11.19 13.22 16.57
N PHE A 142 -12.24 14.02 16.47
CA PHE A 142 -13.26 13.86 15.45
C PHE A 142 -12.90 14.68 14.20
N VAL A 143 -13.17 14.09 13.02
CA VAL A 143 -13.03 14.75 11.73
C VAL A 143 -14.37 14.64 10.99
N PRO A 144 -15.03 15.77 10.65
CA PRO A 144 -16.28 15.77 9.91
C PRO A 144 -16.16 15.10 8.53
N PHE A 145 -17.24 14.49 8.07
CA PHE A 145 -17.27 13.77 6.79
C PHE A 145 -16.80 14.61 5.59
N PRO A 146 -17.19 15.89 5.40
CA PRO A 146 -16.72 16.68 4.27
C PRO A 146 -15.20 16.82 4.21
N LEU A 147 -14.55 16.97 5.37
CA LEU A 147 -13.10 17.06 5.46
C LEU A 147 -12.44 15.71 5.17
N ARG A 148 -13.01 14.61 5.66
CA ARG A 148 -12.52 13.25 5.32
C ARG A 148 -12.61 12.97 3.82
N TYR A 149 -13.69 13.41 3.18
CA TYR A 149 -13.89 13.26 1.74
C TYR A 149 -12.87 14.10 0.94
N ALA A 150 -12.58 15.32 1.38
CA ALA A 150 -11.53 16.14 0.78
C ALA A 150 -10.14 15.48 0.92
N CYS A 151 -9.81 14.91 2.09
CA CYS A 151 -8.58 14.17 2.28
C CYS A 151 -8.52 12.91 1.41
N GLU A 152 -9.63 12.18 1.25
CA GLU A 152 -9.71 11.05 0.33
C GLU A 152 -9.37 11.46 -1.10
N PHE A 153 -9.92 12.58 -1.56
CA PHE A 153 -9.62 13.11 -2.89
C PHE A 153 -8.13 13.44 -3.06
N LEU A 154 -7.50 14.07 -2.05
CA LEU A 154 -6.05 14.32 -2.07
C LEU A 154 -5.25 13.02 -2.16
N VAL A 155 -5.64 11.98 -1.43
CA VAL A 155 -4.99 10.66 -1.48
C VAL A 155 -5.19 9.98 -2.84
N GLN A 156 -6.33 10.19 -3.50
CA GLN A 156 -6.53 9.71 -4.88
C GLN A 156 -5.58 10.41 -5.87
N VAL A 157 -5.38 11.73 -5.75
CA VAL A 157 -4.40 12.47 -6.55
C VAL A 157 -2.98 11.96 -6.26
N PHE A 158 -2.64 11.77 -4.99
CA PHE A 158 -1.36 11.16 -4.60
C PHE A 158 -1.17 9.78 -5.24
N ALA A 159 -2.17 8.92 -5.21
CA ALA A 159 -2.11 7.60 -5.85
C ALA A 159 -1.89 7.67 -7.37
N ILE A 160 -2.43 8.69 -8.06
CA ILE A 160 -2.15 8.92 -9.49
C ILE A 160 -0.68 9.24 -9.72
N HIS A 161 -0.08 10.08 -8.87
CA HIS A 161 1.36 10.38 -8.96
C HIS A 161 2.22 9.15 -8.68
N VAL A 162 1.88 8.37 -7.66
CA VAL A 162 2.58 7.10 -7.37
C VAL A 162 2.48 6.14 -8.55
N ASN A 163 1.29 5.99 -9.16
CA ASN A 163 1.12 5.16 -10.36
C ASN A 163 2.03 5.58 -11.50
N LYS A 164 2.13 6.90 -11.75
CA LYS A 164 2.96 7.44 -12.83
C LYS A 164 4.44 7.14 -12.58
N GLU A 165 4.91 7.27 -11.35
CA GLU A 165 6.28 6.96 -10.99
C GLU A 165 6.58 5.47 -11.17
N LEU A 166 5.66 4.60 -10.73
CA LEU A 166 5.77 3.16 -10.95
C LEU A 166 5.83 2.82 -12.45
N GLU A 167 4.97 3.43 -13.27
CA GLU A 167 4.96 3.21 -14.72
C GLU A 167 6.28 3.66 -15.39
N LEU A 168 6.86 4.77 -14.93
CA LEU A 168 8.17 5.24 -15.41
C LEU A 168 9.29 4.26 -15.03
N GLU A 169 9.31 3.77 -13.80
CA GLU A 169 10.27 2.74 -13.36
C GLU A 169 10.14 1.46 -14.20
N TYR A 170 8.92 0.98 -14.44
CA TYR A 170 8.69 -0.18 -15.32
C TYR A 170 9.21 0.07 -16.74
N GLN A 171 8.95 1.24 -17.33
CA GLN A 171 9.47 1.59 -18.66
C GLN A 171 11.00 1.63 -18.71
N ILE A 172 11.65 2.11 -17.65
CA ILE A 172 13.12 2.12 -17.54
C ILE A 172 13.65 0.69 -17.48
N VAL A 173 13.03 -0.16 -16.67
CA VAL A 173 13.40 -1.58 -16.55
C VAL A 173 13.21 -2.31 -17.88
N GLU A 174 12.05 -2.15 -18.54
CA GLU A 174 11.75 -2.76 -19.84
C GLU A 174 12.77 -2.34 -20.91
N LYS A 175 13.10 -1.04 -20.96
CA LYS A 175 14.14 -0.53 -21.87
C LYS A 175 15.50 -1.14 -21.59
N ASN A 176 15.85 -1.32 -20.32
CA ASN A 176 17.11 -1.98 -19.94
C ASN A 176 17.11 -3.46 -20.35
N ILE A 177 16.00 -4.17 -20.16
CA ILE A 177 15.83 -5.56 -20.59
C ILE A 177 16.00 -5.67 -22.11
N LEU A 178 15.31 -4.84 -22.90
CA LEU A 178 15.41 -4.84 -24.37
C LEU A 178 16.84 -4.54 -24.85
N ARG A 179 17.53 -3.60 -24.19
CA ARG A 179 18.94 -3.33 -24.47
C ARG A 179 19.80 -4.57 -24.20
N THR A 180 19.61 -5.20 -23.04
CA THR A 180 20.33 -6.42 -22.66
C THR A 180 20.05 -7.58 -23.63
N GLN A 181 18.80 -7.80 -24.05
CA GLN A 181 18.44 -8.81 -25.05
C GLN A 181 19.12 -8.56 -26.39
N THR A 182 19.15 -7.30 -26.84
CA THR A 182 19.82 -6.91 -28.09
C THR A 182 21.32 -7.22 -28.02
N LEU A 183 21.96 -6.94 -26.88
CA LEU A 183 23.37 -7.27 -26.64
C LEU A 183 23.60 -8.79 -26.64
N LEU A 184 22.73 -9.56 -25.96
CA LEU A 184 22.82 -11.02 -25.96
C LEU A 184 22.71 -11.61 -27.37
N CYS A 185 21.77 -11.14 -28.19
CA CYS A 185 21.63 -11.58 -29.57
C CYS A 185 22.90 -11.29 -30.39
N ASP A 186 23.48 -10.10 -30.27
CA ASP A 186 24.76 -9.76 -30.93
C ASP A 186 25.89 -10.70 -30.49
N MET A 187 25.99 -10.98 -29.18
CA MET A 187 27.01 -11.87 -28.62
C MET A 187 26.84 -13.32 -29.06
N LEU A 188 25.61 -13.84 -29.15
CA LEU A 188 25.30 -15.20 -29.60
C LEU A 188 25.58 -15.43 -31.08
N MET A 189 25.50 -14.38 -31.90
CA MET A 189 25.83 -14.44 -33.34
C MET A 189 27.35 -14.46 -33.60
N ARG A 190 28.20 -14.40 -32.56
CA ARG A 190 29.65 -14.49 -32.69
C ARG A 190 30.08 -15.94 -32.85
N ASP A 191 30.99 -16.20 -33.80
CA ASP A 191 31.46 -17.55 -34.18
C ASP A 191 32.20 -18.34 -33.07
N ALA A 192 32.48 -17.76 -31.89
CA ALA A 192 33.20 -18.43 -30.81
C ALA A 192 32.71 -18.03 -29.41
N PRO A 193 32.59 -18.99 -28.45
CA PRO A 193 32.21 -18.72 -27.05
C PRO A 193 33.12 -17.70 -26.35
N LEU A 194 34.40 -17.63 -26.74
CA LEU A 194 35.35 -16.64 -26.26
C LEU A 194 34.92 -15.20 -26.59
N GLY A 195 34.12 -14.98 -27.64
CA GLY A 195 33.63 -13.67 -28.03
C GLY A 195 32.67 -13.04 -27.01
N ILE A 196 32.07 -13.84 -26.12
CA ILE A 196 31.21 -13.37 -25.01
C ILE A 196 32.03 -12.66 -23.92
N VAL A 197 33.30 -13.05 -23.76
CA VAL A 197 34.18 -12.54 -22.69
C VAL A 197 35.24 -11.59 -23.24
N SER A 198 35.77 -11.87 -24.43
CA SER A 198 36.94 -11.16 -24.98
C SER A 198 36.60 -9.96 -25.88
N GLN A 199 35.36 -9.84 -26.34
CA GLN A 199 34.93 -8.74 -27.22
C GLN A 199 33.85 -7.90 -26.53
N GLY A 200 33.95 -6.57 -26.63
CA GLY A 200 32.99 -5.64 -26.06
C GLY A 200 31.78 -5.41 -26.97
N PRO A 201 30.56 -5.29 -26.44
CA PRO A 201 30.19 -5.49 -25.04
C PRO A 201 30.29 -6.97 -24.61
N ASN A 202 30.68 -7.19 -23.35
CA ASN A 202 30.93 -8.51 -22.76
C ASN A 202 29.94 -8.80 -21.61
N ILE A 203 30.05 -9.98 -20.97
CA ILE A 203 29.09 -10.39 -19.94
C ILE A 203 29.02 -9.46 -18.70
N MET A 204 30.07 -8.69 -18.42
CA MET A 204 30.09 -7.69 -17.33
C MET A 204 29.26 -6.45 -17.67
N ASP A 205 29.00 -6.19 -18.96
CA ASP A 205 28.11 -5.10 -19.40
C ASP A 205 26.62 -5.50 -19.29
N LEU A 206 26.35 -6.79 -19.04
CA LEU A 206 25.02 -7.37 -19.07
C LEU A 206 24.28 -7.28 -17.73
N VAL A 207 25.02 -7.46 -16.64
CA VAL A 207 24.54 -7.46 -15.26
C VAL A 207 25.56 -6.69 -14.43
N LYS A 208 25.11 -5.94 -13.42
CA LYS A 208 26.03 -5.40 -12.41
C LYS A 208 26.69 -6.57 -11.69
N CYS A 209 27.94 -6.84 -12.04
CA CYS A 209 28.78 -7.84 -11.41
C CYS A 209 29.87 -7.15 -10.60
N ASP A 210 30.25 -7.74 -9.45
CA ASP A 210 31.44 -7.37 -8.68
C ASP A 210 32.73 -7.83 -9.36
#